data_AF-A0AA37TI51-F1
#
_entry.id   AF-A0AA37TI51-F1
#
_cell.length_a   1.000
_cell.length_b   1.000
_cell.length_c   1.000
_cell.angle_alpha   90.00
_cell.angle_beta   90.00
_cell.angle_gamma   90.00
#
_symmetry.space_group_name_H-M   'P 1'
#
loop_
_entity.id
_entity.type
_entity.pdbx_description
1 polymer ?
#
loop_
_entity_poly.entity_id
_entity_poly.type
_entity_poly.pdbx_seq_one_letter_code
_entity_poly.pdbx_strand_id
1 'polypeptide(L)'
;MSLVWDGITKSGTLPEASAAIRHRLADAAERYDWTETLSLLADHADLVNTTRPDGSALFAPLHHAAHGHAPREVCAALIEAGAWRMLKNARWERPIDIAERCGHSDIVEILRPVLRRTVPLGVLTAMQHHFHAIIRGRVSDLVRKNALRLPELGPLLELSPEAEPIWFAVPGMYGGFSYQLRLDVPTPVLISESWCRVVGGSGQRHEITATGSRLIDEGFV
;
A
#
# COMPACT_ATOMS: atom_id res chain seq x y z
N MET A 1 2.37 -15.59 -2.12
CA MET A 1 1.33 -14.72 -1.51
C MET A 1 1.14 -13.56 -2.46
N SER A 2 -0.08 -13.29 -2.89
CA SER A 2 -0.37 -12.12 -3.72
C SER A 2 -0.15 -10.85 -2.90
N LEU A 3 0.54 -9.86 -3.47
CA LEU A 3 0.73 -8.56 -2.83
C LEU A 3 -0.56 -7.74 -2.94
N VAL A 4 -1.00 -7.15 -1.84
CA VAL A 4 -2.25 -6.38 -1.79
C VAL A 4 -1.97 -4.97 -1.29
N TRP A 5 -2.51 -3.98 -2.01
CA TRP A 5 -2.68 -2.64 -1.49
C TRP A 5 -4.05 -2.54 -0.82
N ASP A 6 -4.04 -2.47 0.50
CA ASP A 6 -5.25 -2.21 1.26
C ASP A 6 -5.53 -0.70 1.32
N GLY A 7 -6.47 -0.25 0.49
CA GLY A 7 -6.90 1.14 0.45
C GLY A 7 -8.08 1.46 1.37
N ILE A 8 -8.49 0.55 2.26
CA ILE A 8 -9.72 0.73 3.05
C ILE A 8 -9.42 1.62 4.26
N THR A 9 -10.14 2.74 4.35
CA THR A 9 -9.99 3.72 5.43
C THR A 9 -11.23 3.83 6.30
N LYS A 10 -12.39 3.29 5.90
CA LYS A 10 -13.64 3.38 6.65
C LYS A 10 -14.08 2.02 7.16
N SER A 11 -14.40 1.92 8.45
CA SER A 11 -14.90 0.65 9.05
C SER A 11 -16.18 0.16 8.38
N GLY A 12 -17.10 1.07 8.01
CA GLY A 12 -18.35 0.73 7.33
C GLY A 12 -18.19 0.12 5.92
N THR A 13 -16.97 0.06 5.39
CA THR A 13 -16.65 -0.65 4.14
C THR A 13 -16.41 -2.15 4.37
N LEU A 14 -16.19 -2.55 5.61
CA LEU A 14 -15.78 -3.88 6.02
C LEU A 14 -16.92 -4.62 6.71
N PRO A 15 -16.92 -5.96 6.70
CA PRO A 15 -17.67 -6.75 7.65
C PRO A 15 -17.28 -6.36 9.09
N GLU A 16 -18.23 -6.43 10.02
CA GLU A 16 -18.03 -6.01 11.42
C GLU A 16 -16.82 -6.71 12.09
N ALA A 17 -16.69 -8.02 11.91
CA ALA A 17 -15.56 -8.78 12.43
C ALA A 17 -14.21 -8.31 11.85
N SER A 18 -14.18 -7.96 10.56
CA SER A 18 -12.97 -7.44 9.89
C SER A 18 -12.64 -6.01 10.31
N ALA A 19 -13.63 -5.18 10.62
CA ALA A 19 -13.38 -3.87 11.22
C ALA A 19 -12.84 -4.01 12.65
N ALA A 20 -13.44 -4.90 13.46
CA ALA A 20 -13.03 -5.15 14.84
C ALA A 20 -11.58 -5.63 14.94
N ILE A 21 -11.15 -6.58 14.09
CA ILE A 21 -9.76 -7.06 14.11
C ILE A 21 -8.76 -5.97 13.72
N ARG A 22 -9.11 -5.09 12.77
CA ARG A 22 -8.25 -3.96 12.37
C ARG A 22 -8.15 -2.89 13.45
N HIS A 23 -9.24 -2.59 14.14
CA HIS A 23 -9.21 -1.71 15.31
C HIS A 23 -8.34 -2.30 16.41
N ARG A 24 -8.51 -3.59 16.73
CA ARG A 24 -7.70 -4.28 17.74
C ARG A 24 -6.22 -4.30 17.39
N LEU A 25 -5.85 -4.57 16.14
CA LEU A 25 -4.46 -4.49 15.67
C LEU A 25 -3.90 -3.07 15.83
N ALA A 26 -4.66 -2.05 15.42
CA ALA A 26 -4.24 -0.66 15.57
C ALA A 26 -4.11 -0.25 17.05
N ASP A 27 -5.02 -0.69 17.92
CA ASP A 27 -4.98 -0.42 19.37
C ASP A 27 -3.79 -1.08 20.05
N ALA A 28 -3.44 -2.31 19.66
CA ALA A 28 -2.25 -3.00 20.16
C ALA A 28 -0.97 -2.26 19.72
N ALA A 29 -0.86 -1.93 18.44
CA ALA A 29 0.31 -1.24 17.90
C ALA A 29 0.47 0.19 18.47
N GLU A 30 -0.63 0.91 18.68
CA GLU A 30 -0.63 2.25 19.28
C GLU A 30 -0.21 2.25 20.75
N ARG A 31 -0.58 1.19 21.50
CA ARG A 31 -0.15 0.98 22.89
C ARG A 31 1.24 0.34 23.01
N TYR A 32 1.89 0.06 21.87
CA TYR A 32 3.18 -0.63 21.79
C TYR A 32 3.16 -2.04 22.39
N ASP A 33 2.00 -2.69 22.37
CA ASP A 33 1.86 -4.11 22.72
C ASP A 33 2.31 -4.96 21.52
N TRP A 34 3.63 -5.16 21.42
CA TRP A 34 4.23 -5.90 20.31
C TRP A 34 3.91 -7.39 20.36
N THR A 35 3.65 -7.95 21.54
CA THR A 35 3.23 -9.35 21.67
C THR A 35 1.86 -9.56 21.05
N GLU A 36 0.86 -8.73 21.38
CA GLU A 36 -0.45 -8.80 20.74
C GLU A 36 -0.38 -8.43 19.26
N THR A 37 0.37 -7.38 18.90
CA THR A 37 0.53 -6.95 17.49
C THR A 37 1.08 -8.08 16.62
N LEU A 38 2.15 -8.73 17.04
CA LEU A 38 2.77 -9.83 16.29
C LEU A 38 1.90 -11.09 16.30
N SER A 39 1.20 -11.39 17.40
CA SER A 39 0.22 -12.49 17.44
C SER A 39 -0.92 -12.28 16.44
N LEU A 40 -1.46 -11.06 16.36
CA LEU A 40 -2.52 -10.71 15.41
C LEU A 40 -2.05 -10.82 13.96
N LEU A 41 -0.81 -10.40 13.67
CA LEU A 41 -0.23 -10.48 12.33
C LEU A 41 0.17 -11.91 11.93
N ALA A 42 0.44 -12.79 12.89
CA ALA A 42 0.64 -14.21 12.61
C ALA A 42 -0.66 -14.86 12.09
N ASP A 43 -1.81 -14.49 12.65
CA ASP A 43 -3.12 -14.97 12.23
C ASP A 43 -3.68 -14.22 10.99
N HIS A 44 -3.27 -12.96 10.82
CA HIS A 44 -3.77 -12.03 9.79
C HIS A 44 -2.64 -11.28 9.08
N ALA A 45 -1.76 -12.02 8.41
CA ALA A 45 -0.57 -11.46 7.74
C ALA A 45 -0.90 -10.39 6.68
N ASP A 46 -2.09 -10.44 6.08
CA ASP A 46 -2.58 -9.44 5.12
C ASP A 46 -2.74 -8.04 5.73
N LEU A 47 -2.82 -7.93 7.07
CA LEU A 47 -3.04 -6.68 7.77
C LEU A 47 -1.75 -5.88 8.05
N VAL A 48 -0.57 -6.41 7.73
CA VAL A 48 0.75 -5.83 8.09
C VAL A 48 0.98 -4.40 7.58
N ASN A 49 0.33 -4.03 6.48
CA ASN A 49 0.41 -2.69 5.88
C ASN A 49 -0.89 -1.87 6.03
N THR A 50 -1.87 -2.39 6.77
CA THR A 50 -3.18 -1.73 6.94
C THR A 50 -3.10 -0.60 7.95
N THR A 51 -3.97 0.39 7.76
CA THR A 51 -4.13 1.51 8.69
C THR A 51 -5.42 1.37 9.49
N ARG A 52 -5.47 1.99 10.67
CA ARG A 52 -6.69 2.08 11.49
C ARG A 52 -7.88 2.59 10.65
N PRO A 53 -8.98 1.82 10.54
CA PRO A 53 -10.22 2.33 9.97
C PRO A 53 -10.73 3.54 10.77
N ASP A 54 -11.27 4.53 10.07
CA ASP A 54 -11.75 5.83 10.58
C ASP A 54 -10.67 6.68 11.29
N GLY A 55 -9.40 6.25 11.27
CA GLY A 55 -8.26 7.00 11.75
C GLY A 55 -7.71 7.97 10.70
N SER A 56 -7.22 9.13 11.14
CA SER A 56 -6.67 10.16 10.26
C SER A 56 -5.15 10.06 10.05
N ALA A 57 -4.43 9.36 10.92
CA ALA A 57 -2.96 9.33 10.91
C ALA A 57 -2.37 8.47 9.78
N LEU A 58 -3.13 7.49 9.28
CA LEU A 58 -2.66 6.47 8.32
C LEU A 58 -1.41 5.71 8.79
N PHE A 59 -1.30 5.45 10.10
CA PHE A 59 -0.23 4.61 10.63
C PHE A 59 -0.56 3.14 10.37
N ALA A 60 0.42 2.46 9.78
CA ALA A 60 0.50 0.99 9.74
C ALA A 60 1.40 0.48 10.87
N PRO A 61 1.41 -0.82 11.20
CA PRO A 61 2.24 -1.39 12.27
C PRO A 61 3.70 -0.90 12.29
N LEU A 62 4.38 -0.83 11.13
CA LEU A 62 5.78 -0.37 11.08
C LEU A 62 5.95 1.13 11.39
N HIS A 63 4.93 1.96 11.15
CA HIS A 63 4.94 3.36 11.58
C HIS A 63 4.82 3.48 13.10
N HIS A 64 3.95 2.66 13.72
CA HIS A 64 3.84 2.59 15.18
C HIS A 64 5.15 2.11 15.81
N ALA A 65 5.80 1.10 15.21
CA ALA A 65 7.09 0.60 15.69
C ALA A 65 8.18 1.70 15.66
N ALA A 66 8.25 2.47 14.57
CA ALA A 66 9.15 3.62 14.47
C ALA A 66 8.83 4.72 15.48
N HIS A 67 7.54 5.02 15.68
CA HIS A 67 7.08 6.06 16.60
C HIS A 67 7.28 5.69 18.07
N GLY A 68 7.09 4.42 18.42
CA GLY A 68 7.16 3.90 19.79
C GLY A 68 8.53 3.38 20.22
N HIS A 69 9.56 3.60 19.40
CA HIS A 69 10.91 3.06 19.64
C HIS A 69 10.90 1.55 19.89
N ALA A 70 10.21 0.79 19.03
CA ALA A 70 10.11 -0.65 19.18
C ALA A 70 11.50 -1.32 19.14
N PRO A 71 11.70 -2.44 19.85
CA PRO A 71 12.93 -3.23 19.74
C PRO A 71 13.25 -3.58 18.27
N ARG A 72 14.54 -3.70 17.96
CA ARG A 72 15.01 -4.00 16.60
C ARG A 72 14.41 -5.31 16.08
N GLU A 73 14.20 -6.29 16.96
CA GLU A 73 13.58 -7.58 16.68
C GLU A 73 12.12 -7.43 16.26
N VAL A 74 11.37 -6.50 16.85
CA VAL A 74 9.98 -6.20 16.45
C VAL A 74 9.96 -5.56 15.07
N CYS A 75 10.85 -4.60 14.82
CA CYS A 75 10.99 -4.01 13.49
C CYS A 75 11.33 -5.08 12.44
N ALA A 76 12.27 -5.98 12.75
CA ALA A 76 12.65 -7.09 11.90
C ALA A 76 11.46 -8.01 11.61
N ALA A 77 10.73 -8.43 12.64
CA ALA A 77 9.57 -9.32 12.51
C ALA A 77 8.46 -8.70 11.63
N LEU A 78 8.16 -7.40 11.79
CA LEU A 78 7.20 -6.70 10.94
C LEU A 78 7.66 -6.66 9.48
N ILE A 79 8.94 -6.38 9.25
CA ILE A 79 9.53 -6.37 7.90
C ILE A 79 9.49 -7.76 7.27
N GLU A 80 9.83 -8.81 8.02
CA GLU A 80 9.77 -10.21 7.57
C GLU A 80 8.33 -10.63 7.25
N ALA A 81 7.36 -10.11 8.00
CA ALA A 81 5.93 -10.27 7.72
C ALA A 81 5.44 -9.46 6.49
N GLY A 82 6.30 -8.66 5.85
CA GLY A 82 5.98 -7.91 4.63
C GLY A 82 5.63 -6.44 4.84
N ALA A 83 5.94 -5.86 5.99
CA ALA A 83 5.78 -4.43 6.21
C ALA A 83 6.63 -3.59 5.25
N TRP A 84 6.03 -2.56 4.66
CA TRP A 84 6.69 -1.69 3.71
C TRP A 84 7.42 -0.54 4.38
N ARG A 85 8.73 -0.44 4.16
CA ARG A 85 9.56 0.68 4.65
C ARG A 85 9.33 1.97 3.86
N MET A 86 8.82 1.83 2.64
CA MET A 86 8.49 2.95 1.75
C MET A 86 7.05 3.45 1.87
N LEU A 87 6.18 2.79 2.64
CA LEU A 87 4.80 3.25 2.86
C LEU A 87 4.82 4.53 3.68
N LYS A 88 4.02 5.52 3.29
CA LYS A 88 3.94 6.79 4.01
C LYS A 88 2.74 6.85 4.94
N ASN A 89 2.75 7.75 5.91
CA ASN A 89 1.57 8.10 6.72
C ASN A 89 0.86 9.34 6.14
N ALA A 90 -0.14 9.87 6.85
CA ALA A 90 -0.88 11.08 6.42
C ALA A 90 -0.03 12.36 6.37
N ARG A 91 1.14 12.37 7.03
CA ARG A 91 2.13 13.47 6.98
C ARG A 91 3.19 13.24 5.91
N TRP A 92 3.01 12.26 5.02
CA TRP A 92 3.98 11.85 4.00
C TRP A 92 5.31 11.31 4.56
N GLU A 93 5.33 10.87 5.81
CA GLU A 93 6.51 10.29 6.47
C GLU A 93 6.50 8.77 6.32
N ARG A 94 7.64 8.20 5.96
CA ARG A 94 7.92 6.77 6.08
C ARG A 94 8.29 6.41 7.51
N PRO A 95 8.30 5.11 7.88
CA PRO A 95 8.80 4.66 9.17
C PRO A 95 10.19 5.23 9.54
N ILE A 96 11.14 5.26 8.60
CA ILE A 96 12.46 5.86 8.85
C ILE A 96 12.37 7.35 9.19
N ASP A 97 11.53 8.12 8.48
CA ASP A 97 11.39 9.56 8.70
C ASP A 97 10.78 9.83 10.10
N ILE A 98 9.86 8.96 10.54
CA ILE A 98 9.29 9.00 11.90
C ILE A 98 10.38 8.72 12.96
N ALA A 99 11.19 7.69 12.77
CA ALA A 99 12.25 7.32 13.71
C ALA A 99 13.31 8.43 13.82
N GLU A 100 13.72 9.01 12.69
CA GLU A 100 14.65 10.14 12.65
C GLU A 100 14.06 11.36 13.37
N ARG A 101 12.79 11.72 13.10
CA ARG A 101 12.12 12.84 13.78
C ARG A 101 11.97 12.62 15.29
N CYS A 102 11.74 11.39 15.73
CA CYS A 102 11.65 11.05 17.16
C CYS A 102 13.01 10.88 17.84
N GLY A 103 14.12 10.84 17.09
CA GLY A 103 15.47 10.66 17.64
C GLY A 103 15.84 9.19 17.94
N HIS A 104 15.11 8.22 17.39
CA HIS A 104 15.35 6.78 17.60
C HIS A 104 16.43 6.25 16.65
N SER A 105 17.67 6.75 16.80
CA SER A 105 18.77 6.54 15.84
C SER A 105 19.21 5.09 15.68
N ASP A 106 19.01 4.25 16.70
CA ASP A 106 19.36 2.84 16.75
C ASP A 106 18.51 1.95 15.83
N ILE A 107 17.27 2.35 15.53
CA ILE A 107 16.37 1.63 14.62
C ILE A 107 16.34 2.21 13.19
N VAL A 108 16.98 3.35 12.95
CA VAL A 108 17.03 3.99 11.61
C VAL A 108 17.61 3.05 10.56
N GLU A 109 18.65 2.29 10.91
CA GLU A 109 19.30 1.38 9.97
C GLU A 109 18.34 0.28 9.48
N ILE A 110 17.59 -0.37 10.39
CA ILE A 110 16.69 -1.46 10.01
C ILE A 110 15.46 -0.96 9.23
N LEU A 111 15.05 0.29 9.47
CA LEU A 111 13.94 0.95 8.77
C LEU A 111 14.34 1.54 7.42
N ARG A 112 15.64 1.60 7.09
CA ARG A 112 16.13 2.13 5.83
C ARG A 112 15.60 1.29 4.65
N PRO A 113 14.93 1.92 3.66
CA PRO A 113 14.45 1.20 2.48
C PRO A 113 15.56 0.44 1.76
N VAL A 114 15.28 -0.80 1.37
CA VAL A 114 16.20 -1.65 0.59
C VAL A 114 15.75 -1.64 -0.86
N LEU A 115 16.20 -0.62 -1.60
CA LEU A 115 15.80 -0.43 -2.99
C LEU A 115 16.39 -1.54 -3.87
N ARG A 116 15.51 -2.30 -4.53
CA ARG A 116 15.86 -3.28 -5.57
C ARG A 116 15.86 -2.65 -6.95
N ARG A 117 15.28 -1.45 -7.05
CA ARG A 117 14.98 -0.74 -8.29
C ARG A 117 15.15 0.75 -8.06
N THR A 118 15.65 1.47 -9.06
CA THR A 118 15.86 2.92 -8.98
C THR A 118 15.01 3.63 -10.02
N VAL A 119 14.09 4.47 -9.54
CA VAL A 119 13.30 5.38 -10.38
C VAL A 119 13.47 6.79 -9.80
N PRO A 120 13.79 7.82 -10.60
CA PRO A 120 13.86 9.18 -10.11
C PRO A 120 12.55 9.61 -9.44
N LEU A 121 12.63 10.30 -8.30
CA LEU A 121 11.44 10.64 -7.49
C LEU A 121 10.38 11.43 -8.28
N GLY A 122 10.81 12.36 -9.14
CA GLY A 122 9.90 13.12 -10.00
C GLY A 122 9.16 12.25 -11.01
N VAL A 123 9.84 11.24 -11.57
CA VAL A 123 9.24 10.26 -12.50
C VAL A 123 8.22 9.40 -11.75
N LEU A 124 8.58 8.86 -10.58
CA LEU A 124 7.68 8.04 -9.77
C LEU A 124 6.42 8.82 -9.33
N THR A 125 6.60 10.08 -8.94
CA THR A 125 5.50 10.97 -8.53
C THR A 125 4.56 11.27 -9.69
N ALA A 126 5.10 11.57 -10.89
CA ALA A 126 4.28 11.78 -12.08
C ALA A 126 3.51 10.52 -12.48
N MET A 127 4.16 9.35 -12.46
CA MET A 127 3.49 8.06 -12.71
C MET A 127 2.37 7.79 -11.70
N GLN A 128 2.60 8.05 -10.41
CA GLN A 128 1.59 7.88 -9.37
C GLN A 128 0.39 8.81 -9.60
N HIS A 129 0.64 10.06 -10.00
CA HIS A 129 -0.41 11.01 -10.34
C HIS A 129 -1.29 10.51 -11.50
N HIS A 130 -0.68 10.08 -12.61
CA HIS A 130 -1.39 9.55 -13.77
C HIS A 130 -2.15 8.26 -13.43
N PHE A 131 -1.56 7.39 -12.62
CA PHE A 131 -2.24 6.18 -12.14
C PHE A 131 -3.49 6.52 -11.32
N HIS A 132 -3.39 7.46 -10.39
CA HIS A 132 -4.53 7.91 -9.60
C HIS A 132 -5.61 8.58 -10.48
N ALA A 133 -5.22 9.27 -11.55
CA ALA A 133 -6.16 9.84 -12.50
C ALA A 133 -6.98 8.73 -13.21
N ILE A 134 -6.34 7.64 -13.63
CA ILE A 134 -7.04 6.46 -14.21
C ILE A 134 -8.03 5.87 -13.20
N ILE A 135 -7.59 5.61 -11.96
CA ILE A 135 -8.46 5.03 -10.92
C ILE A 135 -9.68 5.93 -10.71
N ARG A 136 -9.47 7.25 -10.54
CA ARG A 136 -10.57 8.20 -10.34
C ARG A 136 -11.46 8.35 -11.57
N GLY A 137 -10.93 8.21 -12.77
CA GLY A 137 -11.70 8.21 -14.02
C GLY A 137 -12.64 7.01 -14.11
N ARG A 138 -12.22 5.85 -13.60
CA ARG A 138 -13.02 4.60 -13.67
C ARG A 138 -13.99 4.43 -12.49
N VAL A 139 -13.58 4.78 -11.27
CA VAL A 139 -14.32 4.44 -10.04
C VAL A 139 -14.42 5.61 -9.05
N SER A 140 -14.50 6.84 -9.56
CA SER A 140 -14.59 8.08 -8.77
C SER A 140 -15.57 7.99 -7.59
N ASP A 141 -16.78 7.50 -7.84
CA ASP A 141 -17.84 7.49 -6.84
C ASP A 141 -17.57 6.46 -5.74
N LEU A 142 -17.01 5.31 -6.08
CA LEU A 142 -16.60 4.29 -5.11
C LEU A 142 -15.40 4.76 -4.27
N VAL A 143 -14.45 5.47 -4.89
CA VAL A 143 -13.32 6.09 -4.17
C VAL A 143 -13.83 7.11 -3.16
N ARG A 144 -14.74 8.01 -3.55
CA ARG A 144 -15.31 9.02 -2.64
C ARG A 144 -16.17 8.40 -1.55
N LYS A 145 -17.09 7.50 -1.92
CA LYS A 145 -18.01 6.83 -0.99
C LYS A 145 -17.25 6.15 0.15
N ASN A 146 -16.23 5.36 -0.20
CA ASN A 146 -15.45 4.57 0.76
C ASN A 146 -14.20 5.31 1.29
N ALA A 147 -13.97 6.55 0.84
CA ALA A 147 -12.76 7.34 1.14
C ALA A 147 -11.44 6.57 0.90
N LEU A 148 -11.37 5.84 -0.21
CA LEU A 148 -10.25 4.91 -0.46
C LEU A 148 -8.91 5.63 -0.51
N ARG A 149 -7.92 5.07 0.18
CA ARG A 149 -6.52 5.43 0.04
C ARG A 149 -5.98 4.80 -1.24
N LEU A 150 -5.58 5.63 -2.19
CA LEU A 150 -5.08 5.16 -3.48
C LEU A 150 -3.64 4.62 -3.38
N PRO A 151 -3.28 3.63 -4.22
CA PRO A 151 -1.94 3.03 -4.27
C PRO A 151 -0.76 4.00 -4.28
N GLU A 152 0.21 3.78 -3.41
CA GLU A 152 1.52 4.43 -3.50
C GLU A 152 2.50 3.57 -4.30
N LEU A 153 3.32 4.23 -5.12
CA LEU A 153 4.33 3.53 -5.95
C LEU A 153 5.68 3.38 -5.23
N GLY A 154 5.89 4.05 -4.10
CA GLY A 154 7.11 3.93 -3.29
C GLY A 154 7.46 2.48 -2.92
N PRO A 155 6.51 1.70 -2.36
CA PRO A 155 6.74 0.29 -2.02
C PRO A 155 7.21 -0.59 -3.19
N LEU A 156 6.84 -0.26 -4.44
CA LEU A 156 7.27 -1.03 -5.62
C LEU A 156 8.79 -1.03 -5.83
N LEU A 157 9.51 -0.05 -5.27
CA LEU A 157 10.96 0.04 -5.41
C LEU A 157 11.73 -0.98 -4.57
N GLU A 158 11.10 -1.57 -3.55
CA GLU A 158 11.70 -2.61 -2.69
C GLU A 158 11.36 -4.04 -3.16
N LEU A 159 10.42 -4.19 -4.09
CA LEU A 159 9.99 -5.48 -4.61
C LEU A 159 10.99 -6.05 -5.63
N SER A 160 11.20 -7.37 -5.62
CA SER A 160 12.01 -8.04 -6.65
C SER A 160 11.40 -7.81 -8.04
N PRO A 161 12.20 -7.71 -9.12
CA PRO A 161 11.71 -7.57 -10.50
C PRO A 161 10.63 -8.60 -10.90
N GLU A 162 10.70 -9.80 -10.33
CA GLU A 162 9.83 -10.95 -10.58
C GLU A 162 8.59 -10.98 -9.69
N ALA A 163 8.43 -10.03 -8.76
CA ALA A 163 7.27 -9.97 -7.88
C ALA A 163 5.97 -9.86 -8.68
N GLU A 164 4.95 -10.61 -8.25
CA GLU A 164 3.60 -10.55 -8.82
C GLU A 164 3.03 -9.12 -8.75
N PRO A 165 2.10 -8.76 -9.64
CA PRO A 165 1.41 -7.48 -9.58
C PRO A 165 0.72 -7.27 -8.22
N ILE A 166 0.75 -6.03 -7.72
CA ILE A 166 -0.02 -5.67 -6.53
C ILE A 166 -1.49 -5.56 -6.91
N TRP A 167 -2.36 -6.16 -6.11
CA TRP A 167 -3.80 -6.03 -6.23
C TRP A 167 -4.35 -4.92 -5.34
N PHE A 168 -5.16 -4.03 -5.92
CA PHE A 168 -5.95 -3.01 -5.22
C PHE A 168 -7.43 -3.29 -5.47
N ALA A 169 -8.10 -3.86 -4.46
CA ALA A 169 -9.54 -4.11 -4.51
C ALA A 169 -10.32 -2.79 -4.36
N VAL A 170 -11.40 -2.64 -5.12
CA VAL A 170 -12.30 -1.48 -5.00
C VAL A 170 -13.66 -1.94 -4.47
N PRO A 171 -13.98 -1.66 -3.20
CA PRO A 171 -15.27 -2.02 -2.61
C PRO A 171 -16.46 -1.46 -3.41
N GLY A 172 -17.39 -2.36 -3.79
CA GLY A 172 -18.52 -2.06 -4.66
C GLY A 172 -18.25 -2.20 -6.17
N MET A 173 -16.99 -2.34 -6.59
CA MET A 173 -16.63 -2.58 -8.00
C MET A 173 -16.78 -4.05 -8.39
N TYR A 174 -16.78 -4.98 -7.43
CA TYR A 174 -16.67 -6.44 -7.68
C TYR A 174 -15.42 -6.78 -8.51
N GLY A 175 -14.34 -6.04 -8.26
CA GLY A 175 -13.08 -6.11 -8.97
C GLY A 175 -12.11 -5.07 -8.42
N GLY A 176 -11.17 -4.62 -9.24
CA GLY A 176 -10.13 -3.72 -8.79
C GLY A 176 -9.10 -3.45 -9.86
N PHE A 177 -7.88 -3.12 -9.39
CA PHE A 177 -6.73 -2.82 -10.22
C PHE A 177 -5.58 -3.75 -9.83
N SER A 178 -5.02 -4.47 -10.78
CA SER A 178 -3.66 -5.00 -10.65
C SER A 178 -2.67 -3.95 -11.18
N TYR A 179 -1.48 -3.86 -10.60
CA TYR A 179 -0.44 -2.98 -11.13
C TYR A 179 0.97 -3.49 -10.83
N GLN A 180 1.88 -3.26 -11.76
CA GLN A 180 3.27 -3.68 -11.66
C GLN A 180 4.19 -2.66 -12.36
N LEU A 181 5.31 -2.33 -11.72
CA LEU A 181 6.35 -1.48 -12.31
C LEU A 181 7.28 -2.32 -13.20
N ARG A 182 7.54 -1.85 -14.41
CA ARG A 182 8.42 -2.44 -15.43
C ARG A 182 9.57 -1.49 -15.74
N LEU A 183 10.78 -2.03 -15.69
CA LEU A 183 12.06 -1.31 -15.89
C LEU A 183 12.97 -1.96 -16.93
N ASP A 184 12.47 -3.00 -17.60
CA ASP A 184 13.13 -3.70 -18.71
C ASP A 184 12.97 -2.98 -20.06
N VAL A 185 12.38 -1.78 -20.03
CA VAL A 185 12.16 -0.87 -21.15
C VAL A 185 12.95 0.43 -20.91
N PRO A 186 13.27 1.23 -21.95
CA PRO A 186 14.16 2.39 -21.83
C PRO A 186 13.72 3.45 -20.83
N THR A 187 12.43 3.50 -20.51
CA THR A 187 11.85 4.43 -19.53
C THR A 187 10.93 3.66 -18.60
N PRO A 188 10.87 3.98 -17.29
CA PRO A 188 9.97 3.30 -16.35
C PRO A 188 8.51 3.34 -16.80
N VAL A 189 7.86 2.17 -16.80
CA VAL A 189 6.43 2.02 -17.15
C VAL A 189 5.72 1.30 -16.01
N LEU A 190 4.58 1.82 -15.58
CA LEU A 190 3.64 1.09 -14.72
C LEU A 190 2.56 0.50 -15.61
N ILE A 191 2.42 -0.83 -15.59
CA ILE A 191 1.32 -1.54 -16.23
C ILE A 191 0.21 -1.68 -15.18
N SER A 192 -1.01 -1.28 -15.53
CA SER A 192 -2.18 -1.53 -14.68
C SER A 192 -3.31 -2.14 -15.49
N GLU A 193 -3.89 -3.21 -14.96
CA GLU A 193 -5.11 -3.81 -15.48
C GLU A 193 -6.24 -3.62 -14.48
N SER A 194 -7.44 -3.37 -14.98
CA SER A 194 -8.60 -3.19 -14.12
C SER A 194 -9.83 -3.81 -14.74
N TRP A 195 -10.67 -4.43 -13.91
CA TRP A 195 -11.85 -5.16 -14.38
C TRP A 195 -12.88 -5.30 -13.28
N CYS A 196 -14.12 -5.63 -13.69
CA CYS A 196 -15.26 -5.94 -12.83
C CYS A 196 -15.84 -7.29 -13.25
N ARG A 197 -15.85 -8.29 -12.34
CA ARG A 197 -16.29 -9.66 -12.68
C ARG A 197 -17.75 -9.80 -13.06
N VAL A 198 -18.58 -8.80 -12.72
CA VAL A 198 -20.02 -8.83 -12.98
C VAL A 198 -20.42 -7.97 -14.19
N VAL A 199 -19.43 -7.37 -14.87
CA VAL A 199 -19.64 -6.59 -16.10
C VAL A 199 -18.67 -7.12 -17.16
N GLY A 200 -19.17 -7.94 -18.07
CA GLY A 200 -18.39 -8.49 -19.18
C GLY A 200 -17.82 -7.38 -20.08
N GLY A 201 -16.60 -7.56 -20.56
CA GLY A 201 -15.87 -6.58 -21.36
C GLY A 201 -15.42 -5.33 -20.59
N SER A 202 -15.49 -5.33 -19.25
CA SER A 202 -15.09 -4.18 -18.43
C SER A 202 -13.58 -4.01 -18.30
N GLY A 203 -12.79 -5.00 -18.74
CA GLY A 203 -11.34 -5.03 -18.67
C GLY A 203 -10.71 -3.85 -19.41
N GLN A 204 -9.75 -3.18 -18.76
CA GLN A 204 -8.88 -2.19 -19.38
C GLN A 204 -7.44 -2.35 -18.89
N ARG A 205 -6.47 -2.28 -19.80
CA ARG A 205 -5.03 -2.27 -19.52
C ARG A 205 -4.42 -0.93 -19.93
N HIS A 206 -3.71 -0.31 -19.01
CA HIS A 206 -3.02 0.96 -19.22
C HIS A 206 -1.52 0.82 -19.08
N GLU A 207 -0.79 1.51 -19.95
CA GLU A 207 0.61 1.87 -19.77
C GLU A 207 0.69 3.27 -19.18
N ILE A 208 1.48 3.44 -18.13
CA ILE A 208 1.62 4.69 -17.39
C ILE A 208 3.10 5.05 -17.28
N THR A 209 3.48 6.23 -17.75
CA THR A 209 4.84 6.76 -17.69
C THR A 209 4.85 8.11 -16.96
N ALA A 210 6.00 8.78 -16.87
CA ALA A 210 6.04 10.13 -16.32
C ALA A 210 5.30 11.16 -17.20
N THR A 211 5.18 10.93 -18.51
CA THR A 211 4.58 11.90 -19.44
C THR A 211 3.07 11.73 -19.58
N GLY A 212 2.51 10.61 -19.14
CA GLY A 212 1.06 10.38 -19.19
C GLY A 212 0.68 8.92 -19.05
N SER A 213 -0.55 8.62 -19.44
CA SER A 213 -1.06 7.25 -19.51
C SER A 213 -1.76 6.99 -20.83
N ARG A 214 -1.71 5.74 -21.29
CA ARG A 214 -2.35 5.28 -22.52
C ARG A 214 -3.10 3.97 -22.28
N LEU A 215 -4.35 3.92 -22.71
CA LEU A 215 -5.11 2.67 -22.83
C LEU A 215 -4.53 1.85 -23.98
N ILE A 216 -4.12 0.61 -23.71
CA ILE A 216 -3.45 -0.25 -24.69
C ILE A 216 -4.24 -1.53 -25.01
N ASP A 217 -5.20 -1.89 -24.16
CA ASP A 217 -6.08 -3.04 -24.36
C ASP A 217 -7.38 -2.82 -23.58
N GLU A 218 -8.51 -3.25 -24.12
CA GLU A 218 -9.81 -3.17 -23.46
C GLU A 218 -10.80 -4.24 -23.96
N GLY A 219 -11.86 -4.48 -23.19
CA GLY A 219 -12.91 -5.41 -23.58
C GLY A 219 -12.66 -6.86 -23.16
N PHE A 220 -11.66 -7.12 -22.32
CA PHE A 220 -11.44 -8.43 -21.69
C PHE A 220 -12.30 -8.61 -20.42
N VAL A 221 -12.29 -9.83 -19.87
CA VAL A 221 -13.20 -10.37 -18.82
C VAL A 221 -14.56 -10.79 -19.32
#